data_AF-A0A535XFG2-F1
#
_entry.id   AF-A0A535XFG2-F1
#
_cell.length_a   1.000
_cell.length_b   1.000
_cell.length_c   1.000
_cell.angle_alpha   90.00
_cell.angle_beta   90.00
_cell.angle_gamma   90.00
#
_symmetry.space_group_name_H-M   'P 1'
#
loop_
_entity.id
_entity.type
_entity.pdbx_description
1 polymer ?
#
loop_
_entity_poly.entity_id
_entity_poly.type
_entity_poly.pdbx_seq_one_letter_code
_entity_poly.pdbx_strand_id
1 'polypeptide(L)'
;MLGIVDAGRQPSAARQAGATWDRALFLWQLIQPNGASDWALDNYLDQARLKPTLTSGIPIVGVVQGTPGWADGNWHDGASGVPTGLEYAVDDPRNIFGQFMLRLARTYKGRITTWVVWNEPDFLPGESGTWWTWSGNTADFYRLLKTAYRAVKSVDPSATVVFPATTYFADAVPGARAEGSQQRS
;
A
#
# COMPACT_ATOMS: atom_id res chain seq x y z
N MET A 1 -4.13 -19.01 -2.80
CA MET A 1 -5.02 -18.20 -1.94
C MET A 1 -5.50 -17.03 -2.79
N LEU A 2 -6.76 -17.02 -3.20
CA LEU A 2 -7.29 -16.03 -4.16
C LEU A 2 -7.63 -14.74 -3.41
N GLY A 3 -6.98 -13.65 -3.78
CA GLY A 3 -7.35 -12.28 -3.41
C GLY A 3 -8.09 -11.63 -4.56
N ILE A 4 -9.32 -11.21 -4.35
CA ILE A 4 -10.07 -10.44 -5.34
C ILE A 4 -9.79 -8.95 -5.06
N VAL A 5 -9.23 -8.25 -6.04
CA VAL A 5 -9.16 -6.79 -6.05
C VAL A 5 -10.61 -6.26 -6.15
N ASP A 6 -10.99 -5.29 -5.31
CA ASP A 6 -12.33 -4.66 -5.24
C ASP A 6 -13.49 -5.44 -4.54
N ALA A 7 -13.21 -6.47 -3.74
CA ALA A 7 -14.24 -7.24 -3.01
C ALA A 7 -15.15 -6.39 -2.09
N GLY A 8 -14.65 -5.27 -1.57
CA GLY A 8 -15.38 -4.38 -0.67
C GLY A 8 -16.53 -3.59 -1.30
N ARG A 9 -16.62 -3.53 -2.64
CA ARG A 9 -17.72 -2.86 -3.33
C ARG A 9 -19.00 -3.71 -3.37
N GLN A 10 -18.90 -5.03 -3.15
CA GLN A 10 -20.04 -5.96 -3.11
C GLN A 10 -19.80 -7.12 -2.12
N PRO A 11 -19.91 -6.88 -0.79
CA PRO A 11 -19.53 -7.84 0.25
C PRO A 11 -20.37 -9.15 0.27
N SER A 12 -21.52 -9.18 -0.39
CA SER A 12 -22.32 -10.39 -0.61
C SER A 12 -21.80 -11.22 -1.79
N ALA A 13 -21.37 -10.60 -2.89
CA ALA A 13 -20.80 -11.27 -4.05
C ALA A 13 -19.38 -11.80 -3.76
N ALA A 14 -18.56 -11.06 -3.01
CA ALA A 14 -17.21 -11.50 -2.62
C ALA A 14 -17.21 -12.74 -1.71
N ARG A 15 -18.19 -12.84 -0.79
CA ARG A 15 -18.40 -14.05 0.02
C ARG A 15 -18.90 -15.23 -0.81
N GLN A 16 -19.76 -14.99 -1.80
CA GLN A 16 -20.21 -16.03 -2.74
C GLN A 16 -19.09 -16.52 -3.67
N ALA A 17 -18.07 -15.68 -3.93
CA ALA A 17 -16.89 -16.02 -4.75
C ALA A 17 -15.72 -16.65 -3.97
N GLY A 18 -15.85 -16.85 -2.64
CA GLY A 18 -14.83 -17.51 -1.82
C GLY A 18 -13.65 -16.63 -1.40
N ALA A 19 -13.77 -15.30 -1.46
CA ALA A 19 -12.73 -14.39 -0.96
C ALA A 19 -12.56 -14.55 0.56
N THR A 20 -11.32 -14.79 1.01
CA THR A 20 -10.97 -14.98 2.43
C THR A 20 -10.36 -13.74 3.08
N TRP A 21 -10.06 -12.72 2.27
CA TRP A 21 -9.56 -11.41 2.69
C TRP A 21 -9.92 -10.33 1.66
N ASP A 22 -9.83 -9.06 2.05
CA ASP A 22 -9.99 -7.88 1.18
C ASP A 22 -8.85 -6.87 1.40
N ARG A 23 -8.69 -5.87 0.51
CA ARG A 23 -7.65 -4.84 0.58
C ARG A 23 -8.24 -3.46 0.88
N ALA A 24 -7.61 -2.74 1.81
CA ALA A 24 -7.85 -1.32 2.03
C ALA A 24 -6.60 -0.53 1.67
N LEU A 25 -6.71 0.36 0.69
CA LEU A 25 -5.62 1.24 0.29
C LEU A 25 -5.57 2.47 1.21
N PHE A 26 -4.39 2.85 1.65
CA PHE A 26 -4.10 4.02 2.46
C PHE A 26 -3.12 4.91 1.69
N LEU A 27 -3.66 5.94 1.06
CA LEU A 27 -2.91 6.93 0.30
C LEU A 27 -2.40 8.02 1.25
N TRP A 28 -1.11 7.99 1.60
CA TRP A 28 -0.54 8.89 2.59
C TRP A 28 -0.70 10.36 2.17
N GLN A 29 -0.49 10.68 0.90
CA GLN A 29 -0.71 12.01 0.34
C GLN A 29 -2.15 12.53 0.46
N LEU A 30 -3.16 11.65 0.58
CA LEU A 30 -4.54 12.06 0.80
C LEU A 30 -4.94 12.09 2.27
N ILE A 31 -4.23 11.32 3.12
CA ILE A 31 -4.43 11.32 4.57
C ILE A 31 -3.71 12.52 5.21
N GLN A 32 -2.57 12.93 4.66
CA GLN A 32 -1.79 14.10 5.12
C GLN A 32 -1.46 15.04 3.94
N PRO A 33 -2.44 15.80 3.42
CA PRO A 33 -2.26 16.58 2.19
C PRO A 33 -1.30 17.77 2.33
N ASN A 34 -1.29 18.47 3.47
CA ASN A 34 -0.55 19.75 3.60
C ASN A 34 0.61 19.70 4.61
N GLY A 35 0.67 18.70 5.48
CA GLY A 35 1.77 18.59 6.44
C GLY A 35 1.65 17.42 7.41
N ALA A 36 2.71 17.20 8.19
CA ALA A 36 2.81 16.08 9.14
C ALA A 36 1.75 16.09 10.25
N SER A 37 1.17 17.26 10.56
CA SER A 37 0.08 17.38 11.55
C SER A 37 -1.28 16.95 11.01
N ASP A 38 -1.47 16.94 9.69
CA ASP A 38 -2.74 16.63 9.06
C ASP A 38 -3.14 15.19 9.35
N TRP A 39 -4.44 14.94 9.42
CA TRP A 39 -4.99 13.59 9.54
C TRP A 39 -6.41 13.51 9.00
N ALA A 40 -6.53 13.62 7.69
CA ALA A 40 -7.79 13.58 6.97
C ALA A 40 -8.32 12.14 6.77
N LEU A 41 -7.96 11.20 7.64
CA LEU A 41 -8.24 9.77 7.47
C LEU A 41 -9.74 9.50 7.26
N ASP A 42 -10.62 10.02 8.11
CA ASP A 42 -12.05 9.73 8.00
C ASP A 42 -12.66 10.27 6.70
N ASN A 43 -12.31 11.49 6.31
CA ASN A 43 -12.72 12.08 5.04
C ASN A 43 -12.18 11.29 3.84
N TYR A 44 -10.90 10.87 3.91
CA TYR A 44 -10.31 9.99 2.90
C TYR A 44 -11.07 8.66 2.78
N LEU A 45 -11.37 8.00 3.89
CA LEU A 45 -12.09 6.73 3.89
C LEU A 45 -13.50 6.85 3.31
N ASP A 46 -14.17 7.98 3.53
CA ASP A 46 -15.47 8.28 2.91
C ASP A 46 -15.34 8.44 1.40
N GLN A 47 -14.42 9.30 0.95
CA GLN A 47 -14.19 9.57 -0.47
C GLN A 47 -13.76 8.31 -1.23
N ALA A 48 -12.87 7.53 -0.63
CA ALA A 48 -12.40 6.25 -1.17
C ALA A 48 -13.43 5.10 -1.02
N ARG A 49 -14.55 5.34 -0.31
CA ARG A 49 -15.60 4.36 -0.01
C ARG A 49 -15.07 3.10 0.70
N LEU A 50 -14.10 3.27 1.59
CA LEU A 50 -13.42 2.18 2.31
C LEU A 50 -14.09 1.82 3.65
N LYS A 51 -15.00 2.65 4.15
CA LYS A 51 -15.69 2.37 5.43
C LYS A 51 -16.42 1.01 5.41
N PRO A 52 -17.20 0.63 4.37
CA PRO A 52 -17.85 -0.68 4.32
C PRO A 52 -16.87 -1.85 4.34
N THR A 53 -15.73 -1.73 3.63
CA THR A 53 -14.65 -2.72 3.64
C THR A 53 -14.11 -2.93 5.04
N LEU A 54 -13.74 -1.85 5.71
CA LEU A 54 -13.14 -1.86 7.04
C LEU A 54 -14.09 -2.37 8.14
N THR A 55 -15.41 -2.36 7.90
CA THR A 55 -16.42 -2.88 8.82
C THR A 55 -17.06 -4.19 8.35
N SER A 56 -16.54 -4.82 7.29
CA SER A 56 -17.15 -6.01 6.68
C SER A 56 -17.07 -7.28 7.53
N GLY A 57 -16.17 -7.31 8.52
CA GLY A 57 -15.85 -8.49 9.31
C GLY A 57 -14.96 -9.51 8.59
N ILE A 58 -14.53 -9.22 7.36
CA ILE A 58 -13.57 -10.02 6.60
C ILE A 58 -12.16 -9.53 6.94
N PRO A 59 -11.14 -10.42 7.06
CA PRO A 59 -9.76 -9.99 7.24
C PRO A 59 -9.32 -8.98 6.17
N ILE A 60 -8.73 -7.87 6.61
CA ILE A 60 -8.27 -6.79 5.72
C ILE A 60 -6.75 -6.75 5.66
N VAL A 61 -6.23 -6.64 4.44
CA VAL A 61 -4.84 -6.28 4.16
C VAL A 61 -4.76 -4.77 3.94
N GLY A 62 -4.06 -4.06 4.82
CA GLY A 62 -3.78 -2.63 4.67
C GLY A 62 -2.63 -2.40 3.70
N VAL A 63 -2.86 -1.67 2.62
CA VAL A 63 -1.82 -1.32 1.64
C VAL A 63 -1.49 0.16 1.78
N VAL A 64 -0.23 0.51 1.98
CA VAL A 64 0.18 1.91 2.20
C VAL A 64 1.04 2.40 1.05
N GLN A 65 0.71 3.55 0.45
CA GLN A 65 1.53 4.16 -0.62
C GLN A 65 1.31 5.67 -0.73
N GLY A 66 2.09 6.33 -1.59
CA GLY A 66 1.84 7.69 -2.05
C GLY A 66 2.42 8.77 -1.16
N THR A 67 3.67 9.16 -1.41
CA THR A 67 4.37 10.20 -0.64
C THR A 67 3.71 11.57 -0.86
N PRO A 68 3.32 12.30 0.20
CA PRO A 68 2.88 13.68 0.02
C PRO A 68 4.04 14.58 -0.43
N GLY A 69 3.74 15.57 -1.25
CA GLY A 69 4.77 16.47 -1.80
C GLY A 69 5.56 17.25 -0.74
N TRP A 70 5.02 17.44 0.47
CA TRP A 70 5.75 18.07 1.58
C TRP A 70 6.76 17.14 2.28
N ALA A 71 6.65 15.82 2.08
CA ALA A 71 7.54 14.81 2.68
C ALA A 71 8.59 14.28 1.69
N ASP A 72 8.45 14.62 0.41
CA ASP A 72 9.35 14.27 -0.68
C ASP A 72 10.52 15.28 -0.77
N GLY A 73 11.72 14.77 -1.00
CA GLY A 73 12.89 15.60 -1.28
C GLY A 73 12.90 16.19 -2.69
N ASN A 74 12.05 15.71 -3.60
CA ASN A 74 12.01 16.12 -5.00
C ASN A 74 10.58 16.20 -5.57
N TRP A 75 10.00 17.40 -5.57
CA TRP A 75 8.60 17.63 -5.99
C TRP A 75 8.22 17.07 -7.39
N HIS A 76 9.19 16.86 -8.29
CA HIS A 76 8.96 16.27 -9.60
C HIS A 76 8.46 14.82 -9.56
N ASP A 77 8.74 14.11 -8.47
CA ASP A 77 8.39 12.70 -8.30
C ASP A 77 6.93 12.49 -7.85
N GLY A 78 6.25 13.57 -7.44
CA GLY A 78 4.85 13.52 -7.02
C GLY A 78 4.59 12.46 -5.93
N ALA A 79 3.53 11.67 -6.07
CA ALA A 79 3.21 10.62 -5.11
C ALA A 79 4.20 9.45 -5.08
N SER A 80 5.12 9.41 -6.04
CA SER A 80 6.10 8.33 -6.21
C SER A 80 7.44 8.64 -5.54
N GLY A 81 7.58 9.83 -4.98
CA GLY A 81 8.80 10.32 -4.36
C GLY A 81 9.27 9.52 -3.15
N VAL A 82 10.57 9.59 -2.90
CA VAL A 82 11.20 8.95 -1.75
C VAL A 82 10.98 9.85 -0.52
N PRO A 83 10.31 9.35 0.54
CA PRO A 83 10.16 10.11 1.76
C PRO A 83 11.51 10.47 2.37
N THR A 84 11.64 11.70 2.86
CA THR A 84 12.84 12.15 3.59
C THR A 84 12.95 11.50 4.97
N GLY A 85 14.19 11.33 5.46
CA GLY A 85 14.47 10.90 6.82
C GLY A 85 14.38 9.39 7.09
N LEU A 86 14.32 8.55 6.05
CA LEU A 86 14.31 7.09 6.16
C LEU A 86 15.59 6.49 6.77
N GLU A 87 16.66 7.28 6.89
CA GLU A 87 17.90 6.94 7.58
C GLU A 87 17.78 6.98 9.11
N TYR A 88 16.82 7.73 9.65
CA TYR A 88 16.63 7.86 11.10
C TYR A 88 15.81 6.70 11.67
N ALA A 89 15.86 6.55 13.01
CA ALA A 89 15.02 5.60 13.72
C ALA A 89 13.52 5.88 13.45
N VAL A 90 12.69 4.84 13.52
CA VAL A 90 11.27 4.92 13.11
C VAL A 90 10.44 5.90 13.95
N ASP A 91 10.83 6.09 15.20
CA ASP A 91 10.22 7.01 16.18
C ASP A 91 10.92 8.36 16.26
N ASP A 92 12.01 8.56 15.50
CA ASP A 92 12.64 9.87 15.35
C ASP A 92 11.69 10.81 14.59
N PRO A 93 11.45 12.05 15.06
CA PRO A 93 10.59 13.00 14.37
C PRO A 93 11.03 13.33 12.94
N ARG A 94 12.31 13.12 12.62
CA ARG A 94 12.85 13.31 11.27
C ARG A 94 12.46 12.18 10.32
N ASN A 95 12.13 10.99 10.81
CA ASN A 95 11.61 9.89 9.98
C ASN A 95 10.11 10.09 9.74
N ILE A 96 9.78 10.92 8.74
CA ILE A 96 8.42 11.38 8.50
C ILE A 96 7.47 10.20 8.17
N PHE A 97 7.92 9.28 7.32
CA PHE A 97 7.14 8.07 7.01
C PHE A 97 6.98 7.16 8.23
N GLY A 98 8.00 7.08 9.09
CA GLY A 98 7.94 6.37 10.37
C GLY A 98 6.85 6.92 11.28
N GLN A 99 6.77 8.24 11.42
CA GLN A 99 5.71 8.90 12.21
C GLN A 99 4.31 8.61 11.65
N PHE A 100 4.15 8.68 10.33
CA PHE A 100 2.90 8.32 9.67
C PHE A 100 2.50 6.86 9.95
N MET A 101 3.41 5.92 9.72
CA MET A 101 3.17 4.49 9.93
C MET A 101 2.88 4.15 11.40
N LEU A 102 3.55 4.79 12.36
CA LEU A 102 3.27 4.63 13.79
C LEU A 102 1.84 5.08 14.11
N ARG A 103 1.41 6.23 13.59
CA ARG A 103 0.05 6.73 13.79
C ARG A 103 -0.98 5.80 13.16
N LEU A 104 -0.77 5.39 11.91
CA LEU A 104 -1.67 4.49 11.18
C LEU A 104 -1.79 3.12 11.85
N ALA A 105 -0.67 2.51 12.23
CA ALA A 105 -0.64 1.23 12.92
C ALA A 105 -1.36 1.31 14.27
N ARG A 106 -1.20 2.40 15.03
CA ARG A 106 -1.94 2.63 16.29
C ARG A 106 -3.44 2.75 16.04
N THR A 107 -3.84 3.48 14.99
CA THR A 107 -5.25 3.62 14.61
C THR A 107 -5.88 2.26 14.32
N TYR A 108 -5.19 1.36 13.62
CA TYR A 108 -5.75 0.07 13.19
C TYR A 108 -5.29 -1.16 13.99
N LYS A 109 -4.63 -0.96 15.14
CA LYS A 109 -4.15 -2.05 16.00
C LYS A 109 -5.27 -3.06 16.29
N GLY A 110 -5.01 -4.34 16.05
CA GLY A 110 -5.97 -5.43 16.23
C GLY A 110 -7.10 -5.50 15.20
N ARG A 111 -7.25 -4.51 14.32
CA ARG A 111 -8.25 -4.48 13.23
C ARG A 111 -7.64 -4.83 11.87
N ILE A 112 -6.41 -4.36 11.63
CA ILE A 112 -5.60 -4.74 10.46
C ILE A 112 -4.32 -5.38 10.97
N THR A 113 -4.18 -6.68 10.71
CA THR A 113 -3.04 -7.48 11.17
C THR A 113 -2.09 -7.86 10.03
N THR A 114 -2.40 -7.47 8.78
CA THR A 114 -1.52 -7.69 7.62
C THR A 114 -1.35 -6.39 6.86
N TRP A 115 -0.09 -6.00 6.64
CA TRP A 115 0.29 -4.76 5.96
C TRP A 115 1.16 -5.04 4.74
N VAL A 116 0.84 -4.39 3.63
CA VAL A 116 1.69 -4.33 2.44
C VAL A 116 2.19 -2.90 2.31
N VAL A 117 3.50 -2.74 2.14
CA VAL A 117 4.14 -1.45 2.04
C VAL A 117 4.48 -1.19 0.58
N TRP A 118 3.91 -0.12 0.05
CA TRP A 118 3.93 0.28 -1.35
C TRP A 118 3.13 -0.65 -2.27
N ASN A 119 2.86 -0.22 -3.50
CA ASN A 119 2.29 -1.06 -4.56
C ASN A 119 3.20 -0.97 -5.79
N GLU A 120 3.57 -2.14 -6.33
CA GLU A 120 4.29 -2.32 -7.60
C GLU A 120 5.50 -1.37 -7.78
N PRO A 121 6.49 -1.37 -6.85
CA PRO A 121 7.62 -0.44 -6.86
C PRO A 121 8.56 -0.59 -8.08
N ASP A 122 8.33 -1.58 -8.91
CA ASP A 122 9.11 -1.95 -10.09
C ASP A 122 8.57 -1.37 -11.41
N PHE A 123 7.52 -0.55 -11.38
CA PHE A 123 7.22 0.36 -12.49
C PHE A 123 8.26 1.47 -12.55
N LEU A 124 9.35 1.19 -13.27
CA LEU A 124 10.47 2.13 -13.45
C LEU A 124 10.12 3.21 -14.50
N PRO A 125 10.73 4.41 -14.39
CA PRO A 125 10.59 5.43 -15.42
C PRO A 125 10.94 4.90 -16.82
N GLY A 126 9.99 4.97 -17.76
CA GLY A 126 10.20 4.62 -19.17
C GLY A 126 9.58 3.30 -19.65
N GLU A 127 9.03 2.46 -18.77
CA GLU A 127 8.48 1.15 -19.17
C GLU A 127 6.95 1.13 -19.37
N SER A 128 6.21 2.18 -18.97
CA SER A 128 4.73 2.17 -18.99
C SER A 128 4.04 3.52 -19.27
N GLY A 129 4.77 4.54 -19.72
CA GLY A 129 4.27 5.92 -19.88
C GLY A 129 4.59 6.82 -18.67
N THR A 130 3.84 7.91 -18.49
CA THR A 130 4.05 9.00 -17.51
C THR A 130 3.75 8.63 -16.05
N TRP A 131 3.66 7.35 -15.72
CA TRP A 131 3.23 6.88 -14.39
C TRP A 131 4.22 5.81 -13.91
N TRP A 132 5.09 6.19 -12.98
CA TRP A 132 5.88 5.27 -12.17
C TRP A 132 5.37 5.35 -10.73
N THR A 133 5.49 4.27 -9.96
CA THR A 133 4.97 4.20 -8.59
C THR A 133 6.04 4.49 -7.55
N TRP A 134 7.33 4.43 -7.90
CA TRP A 134 8.46 4.67 -6.99
C TRP A 134 9.65 5.30 -7.74
N SER A 135 10.18 6.41 -7.22
CA SER A 135 11.33 7.12 -7.81
C SER A 135 12.69 6.77 -7.19
N GLY A 136 12.72 6.00 -6.11
CA GLY A 136 13.96 5.68 -5.37
C GLY A 136 14.72 4.48 -5.91
N ASN A 137 15.96 4.29 -5.45
CA ASN A 137 16.71 3.07 -5.73
C ASN A 137 16.33 1.92 -4.77
N THR A 138 16.93 0.75 -4.96
CA THR A 138 16.70 -0.44 -4.11
C THR A 138 17.04 -0.20 -2.63
N ALA A 139 18.08 0.57 -2.32
CA ALA A 139 18.44 0.88 -0.93
C ALA A 139 17.41 1.79 -0.28
N ASP A 140 16.85 2.75 -1.03
CA ASP A 140 15.78 3.61 -0.55
C ASP A 140 14.51 2.80 -0.27
N PHE A 141 14.15 1.89 -1.19
CA PHE A 141 13.02 0.99 -1.00
C PHE A 141 13.21 0.06 0.22
N TYR A 142 14.42 -0.46 0.42
CA TYR A 142 14.75 -1.23 1.62
C TYR A 142 14.55 -0.40 2.90
N ARG A 143 14.99 0.87 2.93
CA ARG A 143 14.80 1.74 4.10
C ARG A 143 13.33 2.05 4.34
N LEU A 144 12.53 2.26 3.28
CA LEU A 144 11.09 2.44 3.36
C LEU A 144 10.42 1.22 4.02
N LEU A 145 10.69 0.03 3.48
CA LEU A 145 10.13 -1.22 4.00
C LEU A 145 10.58 -1.50 5.44
N LYS A 146 11.86 -1.29 5.74
CA LYS A 146 12.41 -1.42 7.10
C LYS A 146 11.71 -0.48 8.08
N THR A 147 11.46 0.77 7.69
CA THR A 147 10.77 1.77 8.50
C THR A 147 9.34 1.31 8.83
N ALA A 148 8.57 0.94 7.80
CA ALA A 148 7.21 0.43 8.01
C ALA A 148 7.18 -0.85 8.87
N TYR A 149 8.11 -1.79 8.62
CA TYR A 149 8.24 -3.00 9.44
C TYR A 149 8.44 -2.66 10.92
N ARG A 150 9.38 -1.75 11.23
CA ARG A 150 9.67 -1.34 12.60
C ARG A 150 8.49 -0.61 13.25
N ALA A 151 7.77 0.23 12.50
CA ALA A 151 6.59 0.94 13.01
C ALA A 151 5.44 -0.01 13.34
N VAL A 152 5.11 -0.93 12.42
CA VAL A 152 4.04 -1.90 12.62
C VAL A 152 4.38 -2.82 13.79
N LYS A 153 5.60 -3.37 13.83
CA LYS A 153 6.02 -4.30 14.88
C LYS A 153 6.14 -3.66 16.26
N SER A 154 6.46 -2.37 16.37
CA SER A 154 6.52 -1.69 17.67
C SER A 154 5.12 -1.45 18.25
N VAL A 155 4.09 -1.35 17.41
CA VAL A 155 2.70 -1.15 17.84
C VAL A 155 1.96 -2.47 18.05
N ASP A 156 2.15 -3.41 17.12
CA ASP A 156 1.55 -4.73 17.09
C ASP A 156 2.61 -5.78 16.65
N PRO A 157 3.30 -6.42 17.61
CA PRO A 157 4.30 -7.44 17.31
C PRO A 157 3.74 -8.66 16.53
N SER A 158 2.42 -8.90 16.64
CA SER A 158 1.74 -10.02 16.00
C SER A 158 1.39 -9.74 14.53
N ALA A 159 1.32 -8.47 14.12
CA ALA A 159 0.98 -8.09 12.75
C ALA A 159 2.05 -8.55 11.75
N THR A 160 1.62 -8.97 10.56
CA THR A 160 2.48 -9.37 9.45
C THR A 160 2.73 -8.17 8.52
N VAL A 161 3.97 -8.03 8.06
CA VAL A 161 4.37 -7.05 7.05
C VAL A 161 4.88 -7.83 5.85
N VAL A 162 4.19 -7.70 4.73
CA VAL A 162 4.40 -8.48 3.51
C VAL A 162 5.11 -7.60 2.49
N PHE A 163 6.11 -8.17 1.82
CA PHE A 163 6.77 -7.54 0.69
C PHE A 163 5.75 -7.33 -0.43
N PRO A 164 5.68 -6.14 -1.06
CA PRO A 164 4.66 -5.92 -2.10
C PRO A 164 4.87 -6.85 -3.29
N ALA A 165 3.80 -7.08 -4.04
CA ALA A 165 3.92 -7.73 -5.33
C ALA A 165 4.86 -6.91 -6.23
N THR A 166 5.87 -7.58 -6.76
CA THR A 166 6.70 -7.12 -7.88
C THR A 166 6.26 -7.88 -9.12
N THR A 167 6.37 -7.31 -10.32
CA THR A 167 5.92 -7.89 -11.62
C THR A 167 6.45 -9.31 -11.85
N TYR A 168 7.59 -9.69 -11.26
CA TYR A 168 8.08 -11.08 -11.25
C TYR A 168 7.11 -12.12 -10.65
N PHE A 169 6.17 -11.71 -9.80
CA PHE A 169 5.14 -12.59 -9.22
C PHE A 169 3.84 -12.64 -10.04
N ALA A 170 3.64 -11.75 -11.02
CA ALA A 170 2.50 -11.85 -11.95
C ALA A 170 2.67 -13.03 -12.93
N ASP A 171 3.91 -13.31 -13.33
CA ASP A 171 4.26 -14.46 -14.19
C ASP A 171 4.24 -15.81 -13.47
N ALA A 172 4.20 -15.80 -12.13
CA ALA A 172 4.16 -17.02 -11.31
C ALA A 172 2.73 -17.49 -11.00
N VAL A 173 1.70 -16.87 -11.57
CA VAL A 173 0.33 -17.41 -11.58
C VAL A 173 0.18 -18.28 -12.85
N PRO A 174 0.13 -19.62 -12.74
CA PRO A 174 -0.17 -20.46 -13.90
C PRO A 174 -1.61 -20.19 -14.30
N GLY A 175 -1.83 -19.47 -15.40
CA GLY A 175 -3.17 -19.20 -15.90
C GLY A 175 -3.29 -18.29 -17.12
N ALA A 176 -2.29 -17.45 -17.41
CA ALA A 176 -2.32 -16.57 -18.58
C ALA A 176 -1.28 -16.99 -19.62
N ARG A 177 -1.42 -18.21 -20.17
CA ARG A 177 -0.81 -18.54 -21.47
C ARG A 177 -1.92 -18.64 -22.51
N ALA A 178 -1.87 -17.65 -23.40
CA ALA A 178 -2.51 -17.54 -24.70
C ALA A 178 -3.04 -18.86 -25.29
N GLU A 179 -4.35 -18.95 -25.47
CA GLU A 179 -4.93 -19.75 -26.55
C GLU A 179 -4.95 -18.90 -27.81
N GLY A 180 -3.96 -19.16 -28.67
CA GLY A 180 -3.92 -18.67 -30.02
C GLY A 180 -5.10 -19.21 -30.81
N SER A 181 -5.78 -18.30 -31.50
CA SER A 181 -6.80 -18.56 -32.50
C SER A 181 -6.26 -19.47 -33.61
N GLN A 182 -6.72 -20.72 -33.61
CA GLN A 182 -6.87 -21.51 -34.83
C GLN A 182 -8.37 -21.65 -35.12
N GLN A 183 -8.82 -21.12 -36.25
CA GLN A 183 -9.38 -21.94 -37.33
C GLN A 183 -9.68 -21.07 -38.54
N ARG A 184 -9.00 -21.41 -39.65
CA ARG A 184 -9.43 -21.11 -41.00
C ARG A 184 -10.53 -22.07 -41.39
N SER A 185 -11.52 -21.57 -42.12
CA SER A 185 -12.11 -22.21 -43.31
C SER A 185 -12.83 -21.13 -44.10
#